data_AF-A0A7C3UJZ6-F1
#
_entry.id   AF-A0A7C3UJZ6-F1
#
_cell.length_a   1.000
_cell.length_b   1.000
_cell.length_c   1.000
_cell.angle_alpha   90.00
_cell.angle_beta   90.00
_cell.angle_gamma   90.00
#
_symmetry.space_group_name_H-M   'P 1'
#
loop_
_entity.id
_entity.type
_entity.pdbx_description
1 polymer ?
#
loop_
_entity_poly.entity_id
_entity_poly.type
_entity_poly.pdbx_seq_one_letter_code
_entity_poly.pdbx_strand_id
1 'polypeptide(L)' 'MPLKKGKSRKVVSGNIKELVDAYKRKGKIGNVKPRDKAHAQKIAVAIALQKARQSGAKIPKKLRKKKF' A
#
# COMPACT_ATOMS: atom_id res chain seq x y z
N MET A 1 1.92 -8.23 10.36
CA MET A 1 0.80 -7.27 10.30
C MET A 1 -0.29 -7.88 9.43
N PRO A 2 -1.54 -7.98 9.91
CA PRO A 2 -2.60 -8.58 9.11
C PRO A 2 -3.18 -7.56 8.12
N LEU A 3 -2.83 -7.69 6.84
CA LEU A 3 -3.49 -6.92 5.78
C LEU A 3 -4.80 -7.60 5.39
N LYS A 4 -5.88 -6.82 5.38
CA LYS A 4 -7.22 -7.31 4.99
C LYS A 4 -7.23 -7.67 3.50
N LYS A 5 -7.82 -8.82 3.18
CA LYS A 5 -8.12 -9.21 1.80
C LYS A 5 -9.29 -8.37 1.29
N GLY A 6 -9.23 -7.98 0.01
CA GLY A 6 -10.29 -7.21 -0.62
C GLY A 6 -9.77 -6.09 -1.51
N LYS A 7 -10.65 -5.61 -2.39
CA LYS A 7 -10.37 -4.63 -3.44
C LYS A 7 -11.09 -3.31 -3.26
N SER A 8 -11.95 -3.18 -2.25
CA SER A 8 -12.72 -1.96 -2.02
C SER A 8 -11.83 -0.84 -1.51
N ARG A 9 -12.21 0.42 -1.80
CA ARG A 9 -11.49 1.61 -1.31
C ARG A 9 -11.33 1.61 0.22
N LYS A 10 -12.35 1.14 0.96
CA LYS A 10 -12.33 1.01 2.42
C LYS A 10 -11.27 0.00 2.91
N VAL A 11 -11.11 -1.12 2.21
CA VAL A 11 -10.09 -2.13 2.55
C VAL A 11 -8.69 -1.60 2.25
N VAL A 12 -8.51 -0.95 1.10
CA VAL A 12 -7.22 -0.34 0.71
C VAL A 12 -6.82 0.76 1.69
N SER A 13 -7.72 1.68 2.03
CA SER A 13 -7.43 2.74 3.00
C SER A 13 -7.14 2.20 4.40
N GLY A 14 -7.88 1.18 4.84
CA GLY A 14 -7.62 0.48 6.09
C GLY A 14 -6.23 -0.17 6.13
N ASN A 15 -5.83 -0.83 5.04
CA ASN A 15 -4.51 -1.43 4.91
C ASN A 15 -3.39 -0.38 4.93
N ILE A 16 -3.58 0.77 4.26
CA ILE A 16 -2.62 1.88 4.30
C ILE A 16 -2.47 2.42 5.74
N LYS A 17 -3.59 2.65 6.43
CA LYS A 17 -3.59 3.15 7.81
C LYS A 17 -2.80 2.22 8.72
N GLU A 18 -3.06 0.92 8.64
CA GLU A 18 -2.36 -0.10 9.43
C GLU A 18 -0.85 -0.05 9.20
N LEU A 19 -0.40 0.06 7.94
CA LEU A 19 1.01 0.14 7.56
C LEU A 19 1.70 1.40 8.09
N VAL A 20 1.03 2.55 8.01
CA VAL A 20 1.55 3.81 8.54
C VAL A 20 1.59 3.79 10.08
N ASP A 21 0.59 3.21 10.72
CA ASP A 21 0.55 3.13 12.19
C ASP A 21 1.63 2.17 12.72
N ALA A 22 1.97 1.08 12.02
CA ALA A 22 3.13 0.28 12.40
C ALA A 22 4.45 1.01 12.22
N TYR A 23 4.59 1.85 11.20
CA TYR A 23 5.76 2.72 11.09
C TYR A 23 5.85 3.67 12.29
N LYS A 24 4.74 4.28 12.72
CA LYS A 24 4.72 5.15 13.90
C LYS A 24 5.09 4.39 15.19
N ARG A 25 4.63 3.15 15.34
CA ARG A 25 4.86 2.34 16.55
C ARG A 25 6.25 1.69 16.59
N LYS A 26 6.75 1.18 15.46
CA LYS A 26 7.95 0.33 15.38
C LYS A 26 9.11 0.97 14.60
N GLY A 27 8.87 2.10 13.95
CA GLY A 27 9.84 2.75 13.06
C GLY A 27 10.04 2.03 11.72
N LYS A 28 9.30 0.95 11.43
CA LYS A 28 9.46 0.12 10.23
C LYS A 28 8.12 -0.41 9.72
N ILE A 29 8.08 -0.70 8.42
CA ILE A 29 6.94 -1.35 7.74
C ILE A 29 7.40 -2.74 7.31
N GLY A 30 6.94 -3.77 8.02
CA GLY A 30 7.43 -5.14 7.82
C GLY A 30 8.94 -5.22 8.05
N ASN A 31 9.68 -5.57 7.00
CA ASN A 31 11.14 -5.69 7.02
C ASN A 31 11.87 -4.43 6.55
N VAL A 32 11.15 -3.43 6.03
CA VAL A 32 11.75 -2.20 5.49
C VAL A 32 11.66 -1.10 6.54
N LYS A 33 12.76 -0.36 6.72
CA LYS A 33 12.81 0.86 7.54
C LYS A 33 12.73 2.09 6.61
N PRO A 34 11.56 2.74 6.49
CA PRO A 34 11.42 3.93 5.66
C PRO A 34 12.33 5.05 6.19
N ARG A 35 12.89 5.84 5.27
CA ARG A 35 13.75 6.98 5.59
C ARG A 35 12.98 8.08 6.31
N ASP A 36 11.75 8.32 5.87
CA ASP A 36 10.89 9.41 6.32
C ASP A 36 9.40 9.02 6.21
N LYS A 37 8.51 9.86 6.75
CA LYS A 37 7.05 9.63 6.75
C LYS A 37 6.47 9.56 5.33
N ALA A 38 6.95 10.35 4.38
CA ALA A 38 6.43 10.33 3.02
C ALA A 38 6.86 9.05 2.29
N HIS A 39 8.08 8.57 2.51
CA HIS A 39 8.52 7.27 2.01
C HIS A 39 7.71 6.12 2.65
N ALA A 40 7.40 6.19 3.94
CA ALA A 40 6.54 5.23 4.61
C ALA A 40 5.14 5.16 3.96
N GLN A 41 4.54 6.31 3.65
CA GLN A 41 3.26 6.37 2.93
C GLN A 41 3.33 5.76 1.52
N LYS A 42 4.38 6.05 0.75
CA LYS A 42 4.57 5.47 -0.60
C LYS A 42 4.64 3.94 -0.55
N ILE A 43 5.41 3.39 0.40
CA ILE A 43 5.52 1.94 0.62
C ILE A 43 4.16 1.38 1.04
N ALA A 44 3.47 2.03 1.98
CA ALA A 44 2.16 1.61 2.46
C ALA A 44 1.13 1.50 1.33
N VAL A 45 1.07 2.52 0.47
CA VAL A 45 0.20 2.55 -0.71
C VAL A 45 0.56 1.42 -1.68
N ALA A 46 1.85 1.23 -1.97
CA ALA A 46 2.30 0.18 -2.88
C ALA A 46 1.89 -1.22 -2.40
N ILE A 47 2.11 -1.53 -1.12
CA ILE A 47 1.74 -2.81 -0.52
C ILE A 47 0.22 -2.99 -0.50
N ALA A 48 -0.54 -1.96 -0.14
CA ALA A 48 -2.00 -2.04 -0.10
C ALA A 48 -2.60 -2.29 -1.49
N LEU A 49 -2.09 -1.62 -2.53
CA LEU A 49 -2.51 -1.85 -3.91
C LEU A 49 -2.09 -3.24 -4.41
N GLN A 50 -0.89 -3.71 -4.06
CA GLN A 50 -0.46 -5.07 -4.38
C GLN A 50 -1.39 -6.11 -3.74
N LYS A 51 -1.78 -5.90 -2.48
CA LYS A 51 -2.71 -6.79 -1.78
C LYS A 51 -4.10 -6.77 -2.41
N ALA A 52 -4.57 -5.61 -2.85
CA ALA A 52 -5.82 -5.48 -3.59
C ALA A 52 -5.77 -6.23 -4.92
N ARG A 53 -4.66 -6.17 -5.67
CA ARG A 53 -4.46 -6.94 -6.91
C ARG A 53 -4.50 -8.44 -6.66
N GLN A 54 -3.79 -8.92 -5.63
CA GLN A 54 -3.86 -10.32 -5.20
C GLN A 54 -5.28 -10.74 -4.79
N SER A 55 -6.12 -9.79 -4.39
CA SER A 55 -7.53 -10.00 -4.07
C SER A 55 -8.47 -9.85 -5.29
N GLY A 56 -7.94 -9.82 -6.51
CA GLY A 56 -8.72 -9.72 -7.75
C GLY A 56 -9.12 -8.29 -8.16
N ALA A 57 -8.44 -7.26 -7.66
CA ALA A 57 -8.61 -5.91 -8.18
C ALA A 57 -8.03 -5.80 -9.61
N LYS A 58 -8.89 -5.51 -10.59
CA LYS A 58 -8.49 -5.11 -11.95
C LYS A 58 -7.96 -3.67 -11.93
N ILE A 59 -6.79 -3.46 -11.33
CA ILE A 59 -6.11 -2.17 -11.38
C ILE A 59 -5.40 -2.11 -12.75
N PRO A 60 -5.72 -1.15 -13.63
CA PRO A 60 -5.08 -1.07 -14.94
C PRO A 60 -3.56 -1.02 -14.77
N LYS A 61 -2.84 -1.90 -15.49
CA LYS A 61 -1.37 -1.84 -15.56
C LYS A 61 -1.03 -0.48 -16.16
N LYS A 62 -0.28 0.33 -15.40
CA LYS A 62 0.43 1.58 -15.77
C LYS A 62 -0.12 2.22 -17.05
N LEU A 63 -0.84 3.34 -16.92
CA LEU A 63 -1.26 4.17 -18.05
C LEU A 63 -0.09 4.26 -19.04
N ARG A 64 -0.17 3.52 -20.15
CA ARG A 64 0.86 3.52 -21.19
C ARG A 64 0.90 4.97 -21.62
N LYS A 65 1.97 5.72 -21.31
CA LYS A 65 2.10 7.10 -21.78
C LYS A 65 1.94 7.00 -23.29
N LYS A 66 0.78 7.42 -23.80
CA LYS A 66 0.54 7.57 -25.22
C LYS A 66 1.50 8.70 -25.59
N LYS A 67 2.63 8.35 -26.20
CA LYS A 67 3.43 9.33 -26.94
C LYS A 67 2.46 9.87 -28.00
N PHE A 68 2.12 11.15 -27.85
CA PHE A 68 1.59 11.95 -28.94
C PHE A 68 2.77 12.39 -29.80
#